data_AF-A0A8S0TZW4-F1
#
_entry.id   AF-A0A8S0TZW4-F1
#
_cell.length_a   1.000
_cell.length_b   1.000
_cell.length_c   1.000
_cell.angle_alpha   90.00
_cell.angle_beta   90.00
_cell.angle_gamma   90.00
#
_symmetry.space_group_name_H-M   'P 1'
#
loop_
_entity.id
_entity.type
_entity.pdbx_description
1 polymer ?
#
loop_
_entity_poly.entity_id
_entity_poly.type
_entity_poly.pdbx_seq_one_letter_code
_entity_poly.pdbx_strand_id
1 'polypeptide(L)'
;MSELQFVKQYVTAMDYFNSKLNTALLEPVEALLDGDSDNTWPAIRKLLHRETETAIAEFASALSGFEMYEESMEKMILRLKDHARGLIEAKAKEEAGRVLIRMKDSHDSDSMPRVWTGKEDIRAITKTARSSSLKLLSVMSAIRLDDDADTIVNTLSLALVDPKTAASTNKGTSVDPLASSTWEEVPVSKTLITPVQCKSLWRQFKTETEYTVTQAIAAQEASRRNNNWLPPPWAIVALVVLGFNELMTLLRNPLYLGVIFVAFLLVKALWVQLDIAGELRNGALPGLLSISTKLLHTVMNLLRKLAEEGQRPAHTKPQHNPPLTAHSFQSSTNNYSGISSSASSEVTPEIRTEPSNPPASVNLS
;
A
#
# COMPACT_ATOMS: atom_id res chain seq x y z
N MET A 1 -19.93 10.92 -68.79
CA MET A 1 -19.68 11.31 -67.39
C MET A 1 -18.45 12.21 -67.40
N SER A 2 -18.38 13.28 -66.61
CA SER A 2 -17.18 14.14 -66.60
C SER A 2 -16.10 13.57 -65.67
N GLU A 3 -14.82 13.84 -65.96
CA GLU A 3 -13.69 13.43 -65.10
C GLU A 3 -13.90 13.90 -63.64
N LEU A 4 -14.50 15.07 -63.46
CA LEU A 4 -14.81 15.63 -62.14
C LEU A 4 -15.86 14.82 -61.35
N GLN A 5 -16.73 14.06 -62.01
CA GLN A 5 -17.61 13.09 -61.35
C GLN A 5 -16.85 11.82 -60.96
N PHE A 6 -16.01 11.31 -61.87
CA PHE A 6 -15.18 10.11 -61.70
C PHE A 6 -14.23 10.26 -60.49
N VAL A 7 -13.49 11.38 -60.43
CA VAL A 7 -12.60 11.70 -59.30
C VAL A 7 -13.36 11.81 -57.98
N LYS A 8 -14.55 12.44 -57.96
CA LYS A 8 -15.39 12.54 -56.75
C LYS A 8 -15.84 11.17 -56.26
N GLN A 9 -16.24 10.28 -57.17
CA GLN A 9 -16.70 8.93 -56.82
C GLN A 9 -15.58 8.14 -56.10
N TYR A 10 -14.33 8.24 -56.56
CA TYR A 10 -13.19 7.57 -55.93
C TYR A 10 -12.78 8.17 -54.57
N VAL A 11 -12.89 9.49 -54.39
CA VAL A 11 -12.65 10.10 -53.08
C VAL A 11 -13.67 9.58 -52.07
N THR A 12 -14.96 9.60 -52.40
CA THR A 12 -16.02 9.04 -51.54
C THR A 12 -15.81 7.55 -51.24
N ALA A 13 -15.35 6.75 -52.22
CA ALA A 13 -15.04 5.33 -52.00
C ALA A 13 -13.83 5.15 -51.05
N MET A 14 -12.75 5.89 -51.26
CA MET A 14 -11.57 5.89 -50.38
C MET A 14 -11.95 6.31 -48.94
N ASP A 15 -12.72 7.38 -48.78
CA ASP A 15 -13.17 7.85 -47.46
C ASP A 15 -14.05 6.83 -46.74
N TYR A 16 -14.90 6.09 -47.48
CA TYR A 16 -15.68 4.98 -46.93
C TYR A 16 -14.79 3.84 -46.42
N PHE A 17 -13.81 3.38 -47.22
CA PHE A 17 -12.92 2.29 -46.82
C PHE A 17 -11.96 2.70 -45.69
N ASN A 18 -11.48 3.95 -45.68
CA ASN A 18 -10.74 4.52 -44.55
C ASN A 18 -11.58 4.52 -43.26
N SER A 19 -12.84 4.96 -43.33
CA SER A 19 -13.77 4.94 -42.20
C SER A 19 -14.06 3.51 -41.70
N LYS A 20 -14.25 2.55 -42.61
CA LYS A 20 -14.42 1.13 -42.27
C LYS A 20 -13.19 0.55 -41.55
N LEU A 21 -11.98 0.82 -42.05
CA LEU A 21 -10.74 0.40 -41.40
C LEU A 21 -10.54 1.07 -40.03
N ASN A 22 -10.91 2.35 -39.90
CA ASN A 22 -10.84 3.07 -38.63
C ASN A 22 -11.65 2.36 -37.53
N THR A 23 -12.91 2.00 -37.82
CA THR A 23 -13.75 1.22 -36.88
C THR A 23 -13.22 -0.20 -36.67
N ALA A 24 -12.80 -0.90 -37.73
CA ALA A 24 -12.34 -2.29 -37.64
C ALA A 24 -10.98 -2.47 -36.93
N LEU A 25 -10.14 -1.42 -36.89
CA LEU A 25 -8.83 -1.47 -36.28
C LEU A 25 -8.77 -0.82 -34.88
N LEU A 26 -9.37 0.35 -34.65
CA LEU A 26 -9.11 1.09 -33.40
C LEU A 26 -9.58 0.36 -32.14
N GLU A 27 -10.83 -0.11 -32.10
CA GLU A 27 -11.39 -0.77 -30.91
C GLU A 27 -10.67 -2.09 -30.58
N PRO A 28 -10.42 -3.02 -31.55
CA PRO A 28 -9.66 -4.23 -31.24
C PRO A 28 -8.17 -3.98 -30.96
N VAL A 29 -7.56 -2.92 -31.52
CA VAL A 29 -6.17 -2.55 -31.18
C VAL A 29 -6.08 -1.99 -29.76
N GLU A 30 -7.05 -1.19 -29.30
CA GLU A 30 -7.13 -0.72 -27.92
C GLU A 30 -7.22 -1.92 -26.95
N ALA A 31 -8.15 -2.85 -27.20
CA ALA A 31 -8.30 -4.07 -26.41
C ALA A 31 -7.06 -4.98 -26.40
N LEU A 32 -6.30 -5.06 -27.51
CA LEU A 32 -5.04 -5.80 -27.57
C LEU A 32 -3.89 -5.09 -26.82
N LEU A 33 -3.93 -3.76 -26.75
CA LEU A 33 -3.01 -2.91 -25.98
C LEU A 33 -3.35 -2.87 -24.47
N ASP A 34 -4.55 -3.31 -24.06
CA ASP A 34 -4.92 -3.62 -22.67
C ASP A 34 -4.68 -5.10 -22.29
N GLY A 35 -4.47 -5.98 -23.28
CA GLY A 35 -4.23 -7.41 -23.10
C GLY A 35 -2.83 -7.79 -22.62
N ASP A 36 -2.57 -9.10 -22.45
CA ASP A 36 -1.27 -9.57 -21.98
C ASP A 36 -0.15 -9.33 -23.03
N SER A 37 0.80 -8.54 -22.55
CA SER A 37 1.97 -7.98 -23.20
C SER A 37 2.76 -8.88 -24.16
N ASP A 38 2.93 -10.17 -23.87
CA ASP A 38 3.82 -11.04 -24.66
C ASP A 38 3.31 -11.29 -26.09
N ASN A 39 1.99 -11.17 -26.34
CA ASN A 39 1.38 -11.47 -27.64
C ASN A 39 0.70 -10.26 -28.32
N THR A 40 0.71 -9.08 -27.69
CA THR A 40 0.05 -7.87 -28.19
C THR A 40 0.44 -7.52 -29.63
N TRP A 41 1.72 -7.32 -29.92
CA TRP A 41 2.17 -6.91 -31.26
C TRP A 41 1.94 -7.98 -32.35
N PRO A 42 2.25 -9.28 -32.14
CA PRO A 42 1.86 -10.35 -33.07
C PRO A 42 0.36 -10.40 -33.38
N ALA A 43 -0.51 -10.20 -32.38
CA ALA A 43 -1.95 -10.14 -32.57
C ALA A 43 -2.38 -8.92 -33.38
N ILE A 44 -1.82 -7.73 -33.10
CA ILE A 44 -2.05 -6.49 -33.85
C ILE A 44 -1.62 -6.64 -35.32
N ARG A 45 -0.47 -7.27 -35.60
CA ARG A 45 -0.04 -7.56 -36.99
C ARG A 45 -1.03 -8.47 -37.73
N LYS A 46 -1.50 -9.53 -37.07
CA LYS A 46 -2.49 -10.46 -37.65
C LYS A 46 -3.83 -9.78 -37.92
N LEU A 47 -4.26 -8.90 -37.03
CA LEU A 47 -5.47 -8.07 -37.20
C LEU A 47 -5.31 -7.10 -38.37
N LEU A 48 -4.24 -6.30 -38.39
CA LEU A 48 -3.91 -5.35 -39.45
C LEU A 48 -3.94 -6.04 -40.81
N HIS A 49 -3.19 -7.13 -40.96
CA HIS A 49 -3.13 -7.87 -42.23
C HIS A 49 -4.51 -8.39 -42.65
N ARG A 50 -5.29 -8.98 -41.73
CA ARG A 50 -6.63 -9.50 -42.04
C ARG A 50 -7.59 -8.40 -42.50
N GLU A 51 -7.72 -7.31 -41.75
CA GLU A 51 -8.66 -6.23 -42.09
C GLU A 51 -8.20 -5.45 -43.33
N THR A 52 -6.90 -5.17 -43.46
CA THR A 52 -6.36 -4.44 -44.62
C THR A 52 -6.51 -5.23 -45.92
N GLU A 53 -6.15 -6.52 -45.97
CA GLU A 53 -6.34 -7.31 -47.19
C GLU A 53 -7.83 -7.56 -47.49
N THR A 54 -8.70 -7.67 -46.47
CA THR A 54 -10.16 -7.74 -46.68
C THR A 54 -10.71 -6.45 -47.29
N ALA A 55 -10.34 -5.30 -46.73
CA ALA A 55 -10.72 -4.00 -47.26
C ALA A 55 -10.19 -3.77 -48.68
N ILE A 56 -8.97 -4.22 -48.98
CA ILE A 56 -8.38 -4.14 -50.32
C ILE A 56 -9.11 -5.05 -51.32
N ALA A 57 -9.47 -6.28 -50.95
CA ALA A 57 -10.21 -7.18 -51.83
C ALA A 57 -11.60 -6.64 -52.16
N GLU A 58 -12.33 -6.13 -51.15
CA GLU A 58 -13.60 -5.43 -51.36
C GLU A 58 -13.43 -4.17 -52.22
N PHE A 59 -12.39 -3.38 -51.96
CA PHE A 59 -12.13 -2.13 -52.66
C PHE A 59 -11.75 -2.37 -54.13
N ALA A 60 -10.87 -3.32 -54.43
CA ALA A 60 -10.54 -3.71 -55.81
C ALA A 60 -11.78 -4.27 -56.53
N SER A 61 -12.62 -5.05 -55.85
CA SER A 61 -13.90 -5.52 -56.41
C SER A 61 -14.91 -4.39 -56.65
N ALA A 62 -14.90 -3.32 -55.85
CA ALA A 62 -15.73 -2.14 -56.08
C ALA A 62 -15.16 -1.28 -57.23
N LEU A 63 -13.83 -1.18 -57.34
CA LEU A 63 -13.14 -0.45 -58.39
C LEU A 63 -13.18 -1.16 -59.76
N SER A 64 -13.32 -2.49 -59.81
CA SER A 64 -13.37 -3.26 -61.07
C SER A 64 -14.56 -2.94 -61.97
N GLY A 65 -15.60 -2.26 -61.44
CA GLY A 65 -16.71 -1.72 -62.22
C GLY A 65 -16.40 -0.40 -62.94
N PHE A 66 -15.18 0.13 -62.82
CA PHE A 66 -14.74 1.40 -63.40
C PHE A 66 -13.48 1.19 -64.26
N GLU A 67 -13.41 1.86 -65.41
CA GLU A 67 -12.25 1.82 -66.31
C GLU A 67 -11.08 2.66 -65.75
N MET A 68 -10.38 2.13 -64.74
CA MET A 68 -9.21 2.76 -64.13
C MET A 68 -7.90 2.16 -64.67
N TYR A 69 -6.89 3.01 -64.89
CA TYR A 69 -5.51 2.56 -65.12
C TYR A 69 -4.94 1.81 -63.89
N GLU A 70 -4.29 0.67 -64.13
CA GLU A 70 -3.73 -0.21 -63.10
C GLU A 70 -2.80 0.54 -62.12
N GLU A 71 -1.90 1.38 -62.62
CA GLU A 71 -1.00 2.23 -61.83
C GLU A 71 -1.76 3.20 -60.89
N SER A 72 -2.96 3.65 -61.26
CA SER A 72 -3.82 4.47 -60.39
C SER A 72 -4.49 3.66 -59.29
N MET A 73 -4.85 2.41 -59.59
CA MET A 73 -5.42 1.46 -58.63
C MET A 73 -4.37 1.03 -57.60
N GLU A 74 -3.15 0.71 -58.03
CA GLU A 74 -2.01 0.38 -57.15
C GLU A 74 -1.70 1.54 -56.19
N LYS A 75 -1.57 2.77 -56.70
CA LYS A 75 -1.39 3.98 -55.87
C LYS A 75 -2.54 4.18 -54.87
N MET A 76 -3.76 3.74 -55.22
CA MET A 76 -4.93 3.84 -54.35
C MET A 76 -4.91 2.77 -53.25
N ILE A 77 -4.52 1.54 -53.58
CA ILE A 77 -4.31 0.42 -52.64
C ILE A 77 -3.16 0.72 -51.66
N LEU A 78 -2.05 1.29 -52.15
CA LEU A 78 -0.92 1.71 -51.30
C LEU A 78 -1.35 2.74 -50.25
N ARG A 79 -2.09 3.79 -50.64
CA ARG A 79 -2.65 4.77 -49.68
C ARG A 79 -3.55 4.12 -48.63
N LEU A 80 -4.29 3.06 -48.98
CA LEU A 80 -5.15 2.33 -48.04
C LEU A 80 -4.31 1.51 -47.03
N LYS A 81 -3.20 0.89 -47.48
CA LYS A 81 -2.23 0.23 -46.59
C LYS A 81 -1.52 1.22 -45.66
N ASP A 82 -1.08 2.36 -46.20
CA ASP A 82 -0.42 3.42 -45.44
C ASP A 82 -1.38 4.04 -44.41
N HIS A 83 -2.66 4.22 -44.75
CA HIS A 83 -3.68 4.68 -43.80
C HIS A 83 -3.92 3.67 -42.67
N ALA A 84 -4.06 2.38 -42.99
CA ALA A 84 -4.22 1.32 -41.99
C ALA A 84 -3.03 1.24 -41.03
N ARG A 85 -1.79 1.38 -41.54
CA ARG A 85 -0.58 1.50 -40.72
C ARG A 85 -0.62 2.76 -39.85
N GLY A 86 -0.92 3.92 -40.43
CA GLY A 86 -0.98 5.21 -39.75
C GLY A 86 -1.99 5.26 -38.60
N LEU A 87 -3.14 4.60 -38.74
CA LEU A 87 -4.14 4.45 -37.67
C LEU A 87 -3.56 3.73 -36.44
N ILE A 88 -2.84 2.62 -36.64
CA ILE A 88 -2.21 1.86 -35.55
C ILE A 88 -1.04 2.64 -34.95
N GLU A 89 -0.22 3.30 -35.77
CA GLU A 89 0.86 4.15 -35.27
C GLU A 89 0.34 5.37 -34.49
N ALA A 90 -0.84 5.90 -34.81
CA ALA A 90 -1.50 6.96 -34.04
C ALA A 90 -2.08 6.43 -32.72
N LYS A 91 -2.81 5.30 -32.74
CA LYS A 91 -3.41 4.70 -31.55
C LYS A 91 -2.37 4.21 -30.54
N ALA A 92 -1.27 3.63 -31.03
CA ALA A 92 -0.15 3.24 -30.19
C ALA A 92 0.54 4.44 -29.51
N LYS A 93 0.58 5.62 -30.16
CA LYS A 93 1.07 6.88 -29.54
C LYS A 93 0.10 7.41 -28.48
N GLU A 94 -1.21 7.26 -28.68
CA GLU A 94 -2.22 7.60 -27.67
C GLU A 94 -2.07 6.72 -26.42
N GLU A 95 -2.04 5.40 -26.55
CA GLU A 95 -1.95 4.50 -25.40
C GLU A 95 -0.58 4.54 -24.70
N ALA A 96 0.51 4.76 -25.45
CA ALA A 96 1.81 5.05 -24.87
C ALA A 96 1.80 6.33 -24.00
N GLY A 97 0.99 7.33 -24.36
CA GLY A 97 0.76 8.52 -23.53
C GLY A 97 -0.01 8.22 -22.23
N ARG A 98 -0.79 7.14 -22.19
CA ARG A 98 -1.59 6.68 -21.03
C ARG A 98 -0.90 5.59 -20.20
N VAL A 99 0.30 5.15 -20.59
CA VAL A 99 0.99 3.96 -20.06
C VAL A 99 1.11 3.92 -18.53
N LEU A 100 1.37 5.05 -17.86
CA LEU A 100 1.52 5.10 -16.39
C LEU A 100 0.24 4.66 -15.66
N ILE A 101 -0.93 5.01 -16.20
CA ILE A 101 -2.22 4.62 -15.64
C ILE A 101 -2.40 3.10 -15.80
N ARG A 102 -2.24 2.59 -17.02
CA ARG A 102 -2.31 1.14 -17.32
C ARG A 102 -1.28 0.30 -16.54
N MET A 103 -0.08 0.83 -16.29
CA MET A 103 0.96 0.18 -15.46
C MET A 103 0.55 0.01 -13.98
N LYS A 104 -0.27 0.92 -13.45
CA LYS A 104 -0.79 0.92 -12.08
C LYS A 104 -2.09 0.11 -11.97
N ASP A 105 -2.91 0.13 -13.02
CA ASP A 105 -4.17 -0.61 -13.13
C ASP A 105 -3.95 -2.06 -13.67
N SER A 106 -2.70 -2.54 -13.74
CA SER A 106 -2.34 -3.89 -14.17
C SER A 106 -2.97 -4.95 -13.27
N HIS A 107 -4.01 -5.62 -13.78
CA HIS A 107 -4.93 -6.42 -12.98
C HIS A 107 -4.27 -7.57 -12.19
N ASP A 108 -4.56 -7.59 -10.88
CA ASP A 108 -4.79 -8.84 -10.16
C ASP A 108 -6.27 -9.24 -10.38
N SER A 109 -6.63 -10.52 -10.25
CA SER A 109 -7.87 -11.06 -10.84
C SER A 109 -9.19 -10.57 -10.23
N ASP A 110 -9.14 -9.89 -9.09
CA ASP A 110 -10.31 -9.43 -8.35
C ASP A 110 -10.48 -7.92 -8.50
N SER A 111 -11.61 -7.46 -9.03
CA SER A 111 -11.97 -6.04 -9.17
C SER A 111 -12.29 -5.32 -7.85
N MET A 112 -11.77 -5.83 -6.73
CA MET A 112 -12.10 -5.43 -5.36
C MET A 112 -10.83 -5.04 -4.61
N PRO A 113 -10.86 -4.00 -3.74
CA PRO A 113 -9.69 -3.62 -2.94
C PRO A 113 -9.18 -4.79 -2.08
N ARG A 114 -7.99 -5.32 -2.42
CA ARG A 114 -7.43 -6.50 -1.75
C ARG A 114 -7.10 -6.19 -0.29
N VAL A 115 -7.78 -6.91 0.62
CA VAL A 115 -7.47 -6.90 2.05
C VAL A 115 -6.25 -7.77 2.30
N TRP A 116 -5.13 -7.14 2.65
CA TRP A 116 -3.88 -7.83 2.98
C TRP A 116 -4.03 -8.65 4.27
N THR A 117 -3.76 -9.96 4.19
CA THR A 117 -3.74 -10.87 5.33
C THR A 117 -2.29 -11.20 5.73
N GLY A 118 -2.11 -11.86 6.88
CA GLY A 118 -0.78 -12.31 7.32
C GLY A 118 -0.16 -13.42 6.47
N LYS A 119 -0.88 -13.98 5.48
CA LYS A 119 -0.50 -15.21 4.76
C LYS A 119 0.16 -14.98 3.40
N GLU A 120 -0.12 -13.88 2.70
CA GLU A 120 0.40 -13.65 1.35
C GLU A 120 1.87 -13.16 1.35
N ASP A 121 2.72 -13.60 0.43
CA ASP A 121 4.04 -12.95 0.26
C ASP A 121 3.92 -11.70 -0.61
N ILE A 122 3.76 -10.56 0.06
CA ILE A 122 3.64 -9.24 -0.55
C ILE A 122 4.87 -8.88 -1.38
N ARG A 123 6.07 -9.43 -1.08
CA ARG A 123 7.26 -9.23 -1.92
C ARG A 123 7.16 -10.00 -3.23
N ALA A 124 6.64 -11.23 -3.22
CA ALA A 124 6.39 -12.01 -4.43
C ALA A 124 5.32 -11.33 -5.30
N ILE A 125 4.19 -10.93 -4.71
CA ILE A 125 3.12 -10.20 -5.42
C ILE A 125 3.66 -8.89 -6.02
N THR A 126 4.37 -8.09 -5.23
CA THR A 126 4.97 -6.82 -5.72
C THR A 126 6.00 -7.06 -6.82
N LYS A 127 6.78 -8.16 -6.78
CA LYS A 127 7.71 -8.52 -7.85
C LYS A 127 6.97 -8.91 -9.13
N THR A 128 5.92 -9.73 -9.02
CA THR A 128 5.09 -10.15 -10.16
C THR A 128 4.41 -8.95 -10.83
N ALA A 129 3.71 -8.12 -10.06
CA ALA A 129 3.07 -6.90 -10.56
C ALA A 129 4.08 -5.99 -11.28
N ARG A 130 5.23 -5.72 -10.65
CA ARG A 130 6.32 -4.94 -11.28
C ARG A 130 6.82 -5.58 -12.58
N SER A 131 6.93 -6.91 -12.67
CA SER A 131 7.32 -7.55 -13.94
C SER A 131 6.27 -7.37 -15.04
N SER A 132 4.98 -7.44 -14.72
CA SER A 132 3.89 -7.17 -15.67
C SER A 132 3.87 -5.70 -16.12
N SER A 133 3.95 -4.75 -15.20
CA SER A 133 4.03 -3.31 -15.53
C SER A 133 5.28 -2.97 -16.37
N LEU A 134 6.40 -3.68 -16.18
CA LEU A 134 7.61 -3.53 -16.98
C LEU A 134 7.43 -4.08 -18.40
N LYS A 135 6.82 -5.27 -18.56
CA LYS A 135 6.50 -5.82 -19.87
C LYS A 135 5.58 -4.88 -20.65
N LEU A 136 4.54 -4.35 -20.01
CA LEU A 136 3.63 -3.37 -20.60
C LEU A 136 4.37 -2.10 -21.05
N LEU A 137 5.28 -1.55 -20.22
CA LEU A 137 6.14 -0.43 -20.60
C LEU A 137 7.02 -0.75 -21.84
N SER A 138 7.47 -2.00 -21.98
CA SER A 138 8.24 -2.48 -23.14
C SER A 138 7.38 -2.78 -24.37
N VAL A 139 6.08 -3.03 -24.22
CA VAL A 139 5.12 -3.10 -25.34
C VAL A 139 4.85 -1.68 -25.86
N MET A 140 4.65 -0.73 -24.95
CA MET A 140 4.34 0.68 -25.23
C MET A 140 5.55 1.51 -25.66
N SER A 141 6.78 0.99 -25.63
CA SER A 141 7.99 1.75 -26.00
C SER A 141 8.26 1.81 -27.51
N ALA A 142 7.83 0.80 -28.27
CA ALA A 142 8.13 0.68 -29.71
C ALA A 142 7.07 -0.12 -30.50
N ILE A 143 6.82 0.31 -31.73
CA ILE A 143 5.90 -0.29 -32.71
C ILE A 143 6.58 -1.47 -33.42
N ARG A 144 6.11 -2.71 -33.18
CA ARG A 144 6.69 -3.95 -33.74
C ARG A 144 5.87 -4.53 -34.91
N LEU A 145 5.56 -3.68 -35.89
CA LEU A 145 4.71 -4.06 -37.03
C LEU A 145 5.41 -4.91 -38.11
N ASP A 146 6.73 -4.79 -38.28
CA ASP A 146 7.46 -5.42 -39.40
C ASP A 146 8.28 -6.66 -38.97
N ASP A 147 7.98 -7.20 -37.77
CA ASP A 147 8.62 -8.37 -37.11
C ASP A 147 10.13 -8.25 -36.84
N ASP A 148 10.64 -7.02 -36.71
CA ASP A 148 11.98 -6.76 -36.20
C ASP A 148 12.10 -7.27 -34.75
N ALA A 149 13.14 -8.05 -34.46
CA ALA A 149 13.48 -8.45 -33.09
C ALA A 149 14.19 -7.28 -32.36
N ASP A 150 13.78 -7.01 -31.13
CA ASP A 150 14.32 -5.90 -30.33
C ASP A 150 14.82 -6.33 -28.93
N THR A 151 15.80 -5.61 -28.42
CA THR A 151 16.42 -5.88 -27.12
C THR A 151 15.78 -5.13 -25.94
N ILE A 152 14.69 -4.37 -26.16
CA ILE A 152 14.14 -3.41 -25.18
C ILE A 152 13.73 -4.09 -23.87
N VAL A 153 13.03 -5.22 -23.91
CA VAL A 153 12.55 -5.94 -22.70
C VAL A 153 13.73 -6.29 -21.77
N ASN A 154 14.82 -6.78 -22.36
CA ASN A 154 16.03 -7.18 -21.64
C ASN A 154 16.76 -5.97 -21.06
N THR A 155 16.93 -4.91 -21.85
CA THR A 155 17.56 -3.65 -21.44
C THR A 155 16.80 -2.98 -20.30
N LEU A 156 15.46 -2.91 -20.39
CA LEU A 156 14.60 -2.40 -19.31
C LEU A 156 14.73 -3.27 -18.05
N SER A 157 14.67 -4.60 -18.16
CA SER A 157 14.77 -5.51 -17.01
C SER A 157 16.10 -5.36 -16.25
N LEU A 158 17.22 -5.40 -16.97
CA LEU A 158 18.57 -5.25 -16.40
C LEU A 158 18.78 -3.87 -15.75
N ALA A 159 18.28 -2.79 -16.35
CA ALA A 159 18.49 -1.44 -15.85
C ALA A 159 17.51 -1.03 -14.72
N LEU A 160 16.28 -1.57 -14.72
CA LEU A 160 15.18 -1.05 -13.90
C LEU A 160 14.72 -1.97 -12.76
N VAL A 161 14.97 -3.28 -12.87
CA VAL A 161 14.62 -4.30 -11.86
C VAL A 161 15.86 -4.79 -11.10
N ASP A 162 16.92 -5.18 -11.82
CA ASP A 162 18.15 -5.75 -11.24
C ASP A 162 19.41 -4.88 -11.46
N PRO A 163 19.43 -3.58 -11.07
CA PRO A 163 20.58 -2.69 -11.31
C PRO A 163 21.89 -3.16 -10.64
N LYS A 164 21.80 -4.12 -9.69
CA LYS A 164 22.95 -4.74 -9.03
C LYS A 164 23.68 -5.77 -9.91
N THR A 165 23.01 -6.39 -10.89
CA THR A 165 23.67 -7.24 -11.89
C THR A 165 24.29 -6.40 -13.00
N ALA A 166 23.60 -5.35 -13.47
CA ALA A 166 24.15 -4.38 -14.42
C ALA A 166 25.47 -3.76 -13.93
N ALA A 167 25.54 -3.39 -12.65
CA ALA A 167 26.77 -2.88 -12.01
C ALA A 167 27.90 -3.95 -11.89
N SER A 168 27.57 -5.24 -11.95
CA SER A 168 28.56 -6.33 -11.89
C SER A 168 29.13 -6.70 -13.26
N THR A 169 28.35 -6.53 -14.33
CA THR A 169 28.79 -6.79 -15.71
C THR A 169 29.61 -5.61 -16.26
N ASN A 170 29.20 -4.37 -15.99
CA ASN A 170 29.70 -3.19 -16.70
C ASN A 170 30.92 -2.54 -16.02
N LYS A 171 31.95 -3.33 -15.69
CA LYS A 171 33.20 -2.85 -15.05
C LYS A 171 34.07 -1.95 -15.95
N GLY A 172 33.77 -1.85 -17.25
CA GLY A 172 34.58 -1.13 -18.25
C GLY A 172 34.12 0.30 -18.60
N THR A 173 32.81 0.55 -18.65
CA THR A 173 32.26 1.82 -19.18
C THR A 173 30.91 2.13 -18.54
N SER A 174 30.81 3.24 -17.81
CA SER A 174 29.60 3.64 -17.07
C SER A 174 28.61 4.42 -17.93
N VAL A 175 28.28 3.92 -19.12
CA VAL A 175 27.19 4.45 -19.94
C VAL A 175 25.90 3.79 -19.47
N ASP A 176 24.95 4.61 -18.99
CA ASP A 176 23.61 4.15 -18.65
C ASP A 176 22.82 3.92 -19.95
N PRO A 177 22.38 2.68 -20.26
CA PRO A 177 21.67 2.40 -21.50
C PRO A 177 20.33 3.14 -21.59
N LEU A 178 19.76 3.58 -20.46
CA LEU A 178 18.54 4.38 -20.41
C LEU A 178 18.79 5.90 -20.36
N ALA A 179 20.04 6.35 -20.56
CA ALA A 179 20.36 7.75 -20.80
C ALA A 179 20.29 8.15 -22.30
N SER A 180 20.14 7.19 -23.21
CA SER A 180 19.98 7.46 -24.63
C SER A 180 18.60 8.05 -24.96
N SER A 181 18.55 8.98 -25.92
CA SER A 181 17.31 9.47 -26.51
C SER A 181 16.68 8.51 -27.53
N THR A 182 17.41 7.49 -27.97
CA THR A 182 16.98 6.50 -28.97
C THR A 182 17.27 5.09 -28.48
N TRP A 183 16.40 4.14 -28.85
CA TRP A 183 16.68 2.72 -28.66
C TRP A 183 17.77 2.27 -29.64
N GLU A 184 18.63 1.36 -29.19
CA GLU A 184 19.49 0.61 -30.10
C GLU A 184 18.61 -0.36 -30.90
N GLU A 185 19.00 -0.67 -32.15
CA GLU A 185 18.28 -1.55 -33.10
C GLU A 185 16.88 -1.07 -33.59
N VAL A 186 16.19 -0.14 -32.90
CA VAL A 186 14.84 0.32 -33.27
C VAL A 186 14.85 1.73 -33.91
N PRO A 187 14.26 1.93 -35.10
CA PRO A 187 14.26 3.23 -35.77
C PRO A 187 13.32 4.24 -35.08
N VAL A 188 13.69 5.53 -35.19
CA VAL A 188 13.00 6.65 -34.51
C VAL A 188 11.51 6.73 -34.87
N SER A 189 11.13 6.40 -36.11
CA SER A 189 9.72 6.36 -36.55
C SER A 189 8.87 5.33 -35.81
N LYS A 190 9.45 4.20 -35.39
CA LYS A 190 8.81 3.15 -34.59
C LYS A 190 8.88 3.43 -33.08
N THR A 191 9.66 4.41 -32.63
CA THR A 191 9.80 4.73 -31.19
C THR A 191 8.58 5.49 -30.67
N LEU A 192 7.96 4.96 -29.62
CA LEU A 192 6.83 5.59 -28.91
C LEU A 192 7.28 6.29 -27.63
N ILE A 193 8.14 5.62 -26.85
CA ILE A 193 8.68 6.12 -25.57
C ILE A 193 10.19 5.91 -25.61
N THR A 194 10.96 6.98 -25.42
CA THR A 194 12.42 6.93 -25.39
C THR A 194 12.95 6.23 -24.14
N PRO A 195 14.21 5.73 -24.13
CA PRO A 195 14.80 5.09 -22.95
C PRO A 195 14.77 5.98 -21.69
N VAL A 196 15.07 7.28 -21.86
CA VAL A 196 15.00 8.29 -20.78
C VAL A 196 13.58 8.46 -20.24
N GLN A 197 12.56 8.48 -21.11
CA GLN A 197 11.16 8.56 -20.68
C GLN A 197 10.74 7.28 -19.95
N CYS A 198 11.12 6.09 -20.43
CA CYS A 198 10.86 4.81 -19.73
C CYS A 198 11.47 4.80 -18.33
N LYS A 199 12.70 5.30 -18.17
CA LYS A 199 13.36 5.46 -16.86
C LYS A 199 12.60 6.44 -15.94
N SER A 200 12.09 7.54 -16.48
CA SER A 200 11.31 8.53 -15.72
C SER A 200 9.95 7.96 -15.28
N LEU A 201 9.21 7.35 -16.21
CA LEU A 201 7.93 6.66 -15.95
C LEU A 201 8.08 5.55 -14.91
N TRP A 202 9.12 4.72 -15.01
CA TRP A 202 9.39 3.68 -14.03
C TRP A 202 9.74 4.23 -12.64
N ARG A 203 10.40 5.39 -12.56
CA ARG A 203 10.62 6.08 -11.27
C ARG A 203 9.31 6.58 -10.69
N GLN A 204 8.48 7.25 -11.50
CA GLN A 204 7.17 7.77 -11.08
C GLN A 204 6.24 6.64 -10.61
N PHE A 205 6.09 5.58 -11.42
CA PHE A 205 5.34 4.37 -11.06
C PHE A 205 5.79 3.75 -9.73
N LYS A 206 7.11 3.66 -9.50
CA LYS A 206 7.63 3.16 -8.21
C LYS A 206 7.28 4.08 -7.04
N THR A 207 7.37 5.40 -7.18
CA THR A 207 6.99 6.35 -6.12
C THR A 207 5.48 6.36 -5.86
N GLU A 208 4.63 6.29 -6.89
CA GLU A 208 3.18 6.22 -6.73
C GLU A 208 2.71 4.89 -6.09
N THR A 209 3.39 3.78 -6.37
CA THR A 209 3.09 2.47 -5.75
C THR A 209 3.77 2.24 -4.39
N GLU A 210 4.77 3.05 -4.02
CA GLU A 210 5.55 2.89 -2.79
C GLU A 210 4.70 2.99 -1.52
N TYR A 211 3.74 3.92 -1.48
CA TYR A 211 2.80 4.04 -0.35
C TYR A 211 1.96 2.77 -0.19
N THR A 212 1.33 2.30 -1.26
CA THR A 212 0.48 1.10 -1.27
C THR A 212 1.25 -0.15 -0.85
N VAL A 213 2.47 -0.34 -1.38
CA VAL A 213 3.35 -1.46 -1.01
C VAL A 213 3.79 -1.37 0.46
N THR A 214 4.07 -0.17 0.97
CA THR A 214 4.46 0.05 2.37
C THR A 214 3.30 -0.22 3.31
N GLN A 215 2.09 0.25 2.97
CA GLN A 215 0.85 -0.01 3.71
C GLN A 215 0.55 -1.53 3.75
N ALA A 216 0.72 -2.22 2.62
CA ALA A 216 0.55 -3.66 2.50
C ALA A 216 1.51 -4.43 3.44
N ILE A 217 2.81 -4.09 3.42
CA ILE A 217 3.82 -4.68 4.31
C ILE A 217 3.50 -4.40 5.78
N ALA A 218 3.08 -3.18 6.13
CA ALA A 218 2.71 -2.82 7.49
C ALA A 218 1.48 -3.60 7.98
N ALA A 219 0.47 -3.82 7.12
CA ALA A 219 -0.70 -4.64 7.43
C ALA A 219 -0.32 -6.13 7.63
N GLN A 220 0.54 -6.68 6.78
CA GLN A 220 1.07 -8.04 6.95
C GLN A 220 1.85 -8.18 8.26
N GLU A 221 2.71 -7.21 8.60
CA GLU A 221 3.45 -7.24 9.86
C GLU A 221 2.53 -7.13 11.08
N ALA A 222 1.51 -6.29 11.04
CA ALA A 222 0.51 -6.21 12.11
C ALA A 222 -0.25 -7.54 12.27
N SER A 223 -0.70 -8.14 11.16
CA SER A 223 -1.38 -9.44 11.16
C SER A 223 -0.47 -10.56 11.71
N ARG A 224 0.80 -10.61 11.28
CA ARG A 224 1.79 -11.58 11.77
C ARG A 224 2.12 -11.39 13.26
N ARG A 225 2.17 -10.14 13.75
CA ARG A 225 2.36 -9.83 15.18
C ARG A 225 1.14 -10.30 16.01
N ASN A 226 -0.08 -10.09 15.51
CA ASN A 226 -1.32 -10.54 16.16
C ASN A 226 -1.37 -12.07 16.32
N ASN A 227 -0.90 -12.83 15.32
CA ASN A 227 -0.84 -14.30 15.40
C ASN A 227 0.06 -14.83 16.53
N ASN A 228 0.95 -14.00 17.09
CA ASN A 228 1.80 -14.35 18.23
C ASN A 228 1.20 -13.94 19.59
N TRP A 229 -0.01 -13.36 19.63
CA TRP A 229 -0.65 -12.91 20.87
C TRP A 229 -1.33 -14.05 21.66
N LEU A 230 -0.60 -15.15 21.86
CA LEU A 230 -0.92 -16.08 22.93
C LEU A 230 -0.59 -15.41 24.27
N PRO A 231 -1.48 -15.47 25.29
CA PRO A 231 -1.12 -15.01 26.62
C PRO A 231 0.07 -15.83 27.15
N PRO A 232 0.97 -15.24 27.97
CA PRO A 232 2.15 -15.95 28.48
C PRO A 232 1.79 -17.28 29.15
N PRO A 233 2.68 -18.29 29.17
CA PRO A 233 2.37 -19.61 29.74
C PRO A 233 1.84 -19.57 31.19
N TRP A 234 2.33 -18.64 32.02
CA TRP A 234 1.81 -18.42 33.37
C TRP A 234 0.37 -17.89 33.40
N ALA A 235 -0.03 -17.08 32.41
CA ALA A 235 -1.38 -16.56 32.27
C ALA A 235 -2.35 -17.61 31.71
N ILE A 236 -1.88 -18.52 30.85
CA ILE A 236 -2.64 -19.71 30.43
C ILE A 236 -2.91 -20.61 31.66
N VAL A 237 -1.89 -20.90 32.47
CA VAL A 237 -2.05 -21.69 33.70
C VAL A 237 -2.98 -20.97 34.69
N ALA A 238 -2.86 -19.66 34.88
CA ALA A 238 -3.77 -18.89 35.72
C ALA A 238 -5.23 -18.95 35.23
N LEU A 239 -5.46 -18.83 33.91
CA LEU A 239 -6.80 -18.96 33.31
C LEU A 239 -7.41 -20.36 33.50
N VAL A 240 -6.59 -21.41 33.47
CA VAL A 240 -7.05 -22.80 33.69
C VAL A 240 -7.33 -23.07 35.17
N VAL A 241 -6.54 -22.51 36.10
CA VAL A 241 -6.67 -22.77 37.54
C VAL A 241 -7.73 -21.88 38.23
N LEU A 242 -7.85 -20.62 37.83
CA LEU A 242 -8.85 -19.68 38.39
C LEU A 242 -10.15 -19.63 37.58
N GLY A 243 -10.10 -19.92 36.28
CA GLY A 243 -11.18 -19.61 35.35
C GLY A 243 -11.21 -18.13 34.94
N PHE A 244 -11.68 -17.86 33.72
CA PHE A 244 -11.72 -16.50 33.16
C PHE A 244 -12.59 -15.52 33.97
N ASN A 245 -13.67 -16.01 34.58
CA ASN A 245 -14.56 -15.19 35.41
C ASN A 245 -13.85 -14.64 36.66
N GLU A 246 -13.23 -15.53 37.45
CA GLU A 246 -12.55 -15.11 38.68
C GLU A 246 -11.25 -14.35 38.40
N LEU A 247 -10.55 -14.64 37.31
CA LEU A 247 -9.40 -13.82 36.91
C LEU A 247 -9.84 -12.37 36.59
N MET A 248 -11.02 -12.19 35.99
CA MET A 248 -11.58 -10.86 35.71
C MET A 248 -12.12 -10.14 36.96
N THR A 249 -12.73 -10.84 37.93
CA THR A 249 -13.11 -10.22 39.22
C THR A 249 -11.88 -9.82 40.03
N LEU A 250 -10.83 -10.65 40.02
CA LEU A 250 -9.55 -10.41 40.68
C LEU A 250 -8.81 -9.19 40.10
N LEU A 251 -8.73 -9.09 38.76
CA LEU A 251 -8.08 -7.96 38.07
C LEU A 251 -8.86 -6.65 38.17
N ARG A 252 -10.20 -6.72 38.28
CA ARG A 252 -11.08 -5.53 38.33
C ARG A 252 -11.22 -4.94 39.73
N ASN A 253 -11.04 -5.74 40.78
CA ASN A 253 -11.15 -5.27 42.17
C ASN A 253 -9.75 -5.03 42.80
N PRO A 254 -9.34 -3.77 43.02
CA PRO A 254 -8.01 -3.47 43.57
C PRO A 254 -7.79 -4.03 44.98
N LEU A 255 -8.86 -4.31 45.74
CA LEU A 255 -8.73 -4.90 47.09
C LEU A 255 -8.23 -6.34 47.04
N TYR A 256 -8.67 -7.18 46.08
CA TYR A 256 -8.16 -8.55 45.98
C TYR A 256 -6.70 -8.59 45.55
N LEU A 257 -6.30 -7.70 44.63
CA LEU A 257 -4.91 -7.52 44.24
C LEU A 257 -4.04 -7.09 45.44
N GLY A 258 -4.53 -6.15 46.26
CA GLY A 258 -3.90 -5.76 47.52
C GLY A 258 -3.77 -6.90 48.55
N VAL A 259 -4.82 -7.71 48.72
CA VAL A 259 -4.81 -8.89 49.62
C VAL A 259 -3.81 -9.93 49.14
N ILE A 260 -3.75 -10.23 47.83
CA ILE A 260 -2.76 -11.15 47.27
C ILE A 260 -1.34 -10.59 47.41
N PHE A 261 -1.14 -9.29 47.21
CA PHE A 261 0.17 -8.66 47.41
C PHE A 261 0.64 -8.77 48.86
N VAL A 262 -0.23 -8.50 49.84
CA VAL A 262 0.08 -8.69 51.27
C VAL A 262 0.32 -10.16 51.61
N ALA A 263 -0.50 -11.07 51.10
CA ALA A 263 -0.31 -12.52 51.30
C ALA A 263 1.03 -13.00 50.69
N PHE A 264 1.40 -12.53 49.50
CA PHE A 264 2.69 -12.81 48.88
C PHE A 264 3.85 -12.23 49.70
N LEU A 265 3.74 -11.00 50.21
CA LEU A 265 4.76 -10.43 51.09
C LEU A 265 4.89 -11.21 52.40
N LEU A 266 3.79 -11.70 52.99
CA LEU A 266 3.82 -12.55 54.18
C LEU A 266 4.44 -13.92 53.88
N VAL A 267 4.05 -14.59 52.79
CA VAL A 267 4.67 -15.86 52.37
C VAL A 267 6.15 -15.69 52.04
N LYS A 268 6.56 -14.59 51.41
CA LYS A 268 7.95 -14.29 51.08
C LYS A 268 8.76 -13.85 52.30
N ALA A 269 8.15 -13.20 53.29
CA ALA A 269 8.76 -12.92 54.58
C ALA A 269 8.95 -14.22 55.39
N LEU A 270 7.95 -15.10 55.41
CA LEU A 270 8.04 -16.42 56.00
C LEU A 270 9.11 -17.28 55.30
N TRP A 271 9.22 -17.26 53.98
CA TRP A 271 10.27 -17.97 53.23
C TRP A 271 11.69 -17.42 53.48
N VAL A 272 11.82 -16.16 53.93
CA VAL A 272 13.11 -15.53 54.27
C VAL A 272 13.45 -15.67 55.76
N GLN A 273 12.45 -15.80 56.64
CA GLN A 273 12.64 -15.99 58.09
C GLN A 273 12.72 -17.47 58.48
N LEU A 274 11.96 -18.33 57.80
CA LEU A 274 12.10 -19.77 57.85
C LEU A 274 13.25 -20.14 56.90
N ASP A 275 14.48 -20.16 57.44
CA ASP A 275 15.63 -20.68 56.69
C ASP A 275 15.44 -22.19 56.47
N ILE A 276 14.82 -22.51 55.34
CA ILE A 276 14.42 -23.86 54.93
C ILE A 276 15.63 -24.80 54.77
N ALA A 277 16.85 -24.28 54.62
CA ALA A 277 18.07 -25.07 54.63
C ALA A 277 18.54 -25.46 56.06
N GLY A 278 18.19 -24.65 57.07
CA GLY A 278 18.57 -24.88 58.47
C GLY A 278 17.60 -25.79 59.23
N GLU A 279 16.33 -25.42 59.30
CA GLU A 279 15.38 -25.99 60.29
C GLU A 279 14.82 -27.37 59.88
N LEU A 280 14.76 -27.67 58.57
CA LEU A 280 14.27 -28.97 58.07
C LEU A 280 15.11 -30.17 58.53
N ARG A 281 16.31 -29.93 59.07
CA ARG A 281 17.21 -30.94 59.63
C ARG A 281 16.70 -31.57 60.94
N ASN A 282 15.74 -30.94 61.63
CA ASN A 282 15.25 -31.35 62.95
C ASN A 282 13.77 -31.85 62.98
N GLY A 283 13.10 -31.93 61.82
CA GLY A 283 11.79 -32.59 61.68
C GLY A 283 10.55 -31.67 61.79
N ALA A 284 9.48 -32.04 61.09
CA ALA A 284 8.37 -31.13 60.74
C ALA A 284 7.29 -30.90 61.82
N LEU A 285 7.29 -31.65 62.93
CA LEU A 285 6.20 -31.62 63.92
C LEU A 285 6.35 -30.57 65.06
N PRO A 286 7.55 -30.30 65.63
CA PRO A 286 7.69 -29.31 66.70
C PRO A 286 7.42 -27.85 66.26
N GLY A 287 7.80 -27.51 65.02
CA GLY A 287 7.76 -26.13 64.52
C GLY A 287 6.36 -25.51 64.50
N LEU A 288 5.35 -26.27 64.06
CA LEU A 288 3.96 -25.80 63.95
C LEU A 288 3.37 -25.40 65.32
N LEU A 289 3.70 -26.15 66.38
CA LEU A 289 3.23 -25.85 67.74
C LEU A 289 3.93 -24.62 68.34
N SER A 290 5.22 -24.42 68.07
CA SER A 290 5.94 -23.23 68.57
C SER A 290 5.52 -21.92 67.89
N ILE A 291 5.03 -21.97 66.65
CA ILE A 291 4.55 -20.77 65.93
C ILE A 291 3.18 -20.34 66.48
N SER A 292 2.27 -21.30 66.72
CA SER A 292 0.93 -21.04 67.27
C SER A 292 0.97 -20.29 68.60
N THR A 293 1.79 -20.74 69.55
CA THR A 293 1.85 -20.17 70.91
C THR A 293 2.42 -18.75 70.95
N LYS A 294 3.34 -18.39 70.05
CA LYS A 294 3.93 -17.05 69.99
C LYS A 294 3.00 -16.02 69.33
N LEU A 295 2.23 -16.42 68.32
CA LEU A 295 1.24 -15.54 67.67
C LEU A 295 0.22 -14.96 68.66
N LEU A 296 -0.35 -15.80 69.53
CA LEU A 296 -1.32 -15.37 70.55
C LEU A 296 -0.77 -14.29 71.49
N HIS A 297 0.45 -14.47 72.00
CA HIS A 297 1.08 -13.53 72.93
C HIS A 297 1.43 -12.19 72.25
N THR A 298 1.87 -12.21 70.99
CA THR A 298 2.16 -10.99 70.23
C THR A 298 0.90 -10.19 69.93
N VAL A 299 -0.20 -10.85 69.53
CA VAL A 299 -1.49 -10.17 69.27
C VAL A 299 -2.06 -9.55 70.55
N MET A 300 -2.01 -10.25 71.69
CA MET A 300 -2.49 -9.70 72.97
C MET A 300 -1.72 -8.45 73.41
N ASN A 301 -0.40 -8.44 73.25
CA ASN A 301 0.42 -7.27 73.61
C ASN A 301 0.22 -6.09 72.65
N LEU A 302 -0.08 -6.34 71.36
CA LEU A 302 -0.49 -5.30 70.41
C LEU A 302 -1.86 -4.72 70.72
N LEU A 303 -2.86 -5.55 71.02
CA LEU A 303 -4.19 -5.10 71.44
C LEU A 303 -4.13 -4.26 72.71
N ARG A 304 -3.30 -4.65 73.69
CA ARG A 304 -3.09 -3.88 74.92
C ARG A 304 -2.46 -2.52 74.65
N LYS A 305 -1.41 -2.44 73.82
CA LYS A 305 -0.81 -1.16 73.41
C LYS A 305 -1.79 -0.25 72.64
N LEU A 306 -2.63 -0.83 71.77
CA LEU A 306 -3.63 -0.08 71.02
C LEU A 306 -4.77 0.44 71.91
N ALA A 307 -5.14 -0.29 72.96
CA ALA A 307 -6.08 0.19 73.98
C ALA A 307 -5.49 1.32 74.83
N GLU A 308 -4.22 1.18 75.26
CA GLU A 308 -3.53 2.16 76.13
C GLU A 308 -3.21 3.49 75.40
N GLU A 309 -3.02 3.48 74.07
CA GLU A 309 -2.79 4.71 73.29
C GLU A 309 -4.10 5.41 72.84
N GLY A 310 -5.26 4.75 72.98
CA GLY A 310 -6.57 5.30 72.63
C GLY A 310 -7.18 6.27 73.67
N GLN A 311 -6.51 6.51 74.81
CA GLN A 311 -7.10 7.18 75.98
C GLN A 311 -6.22 8.29 76.60
N ARG A 312 -5.40 8.99 75.79
CA ARG A 312 -4.65 10.18 76.25
C ARG A 312 -5.30 11.51 75.77
N PRO A 313 -5.73 12.41 76.66
CA PRO A 313 -6.27 13.72 76.30
C PRO A 313 -5.16 14.75 75.99
N ALA A 314 -5.50 15.83 75.27
CA ALA A 314 -4.54 16.83 74.78
C ALA A 314 -4.51 18.13 75.62
N HIS A 315 -3.32 18.69 75.86
CA HIS A 315 -3.10 20.11 76.26
C HIS A 315 -1.61 20.53 76.12
N THR A 316 -1.18 21.78 76.38
CA THR A 316 -1.09 22.91 75.40
C THR A 316 -0.05 23.99 75.83
N LYS A 317 1.05 24.22 75.05
CA LYS A 317 1.93 25.44 75.00
C LYS A 317 2.66 25.86 76.33
N PRO A 318 3.45 26.97 76.46
CA PRO A 318 4.00 28.01 75.52
C PRO A 318 5.58 28.11 75.48
N GLN A 319 6.29 28.50 74.41
CA GLN A 319 6.56 29.81 73.73
C GLN A 319 7.60 30.77 74.38
N HIS A 320 8.67 31.14 73.64
CA HIS A 320 9.31 32.48 73.66
C HIS A 320 10.06 32.80 72.34
N ASN A 321 10.30 34.09 72.03
CA ASN A 321 10.86 34.68 70.77
C ASN A 321 10.88 36.23 70.89
N PRO A 322 11.36 37.05 69.92
CA PRO A 322 12.14 36.79 68.69
C PRO A 322 13.62 37.21 68.92
N PRO A 323 14.28 38.29 68.38
CA PRO A 323 14.06 39.30 67.29
C PRO A 323 15.10 39.16 66.12
N LEU A 324 15.23 39.95 65.02
CA LEU A 324 14.48 41.08 64.40
C LEU A 324 14.65 41.12 62.84
N THR A 325 14.87 42.29 62.22
CA THR A 325 14.91 42.66 60.77
C THR A 325 16.33 42.96 60.21
N ALA A 326 16.59 43.26 58.93
CA ALA A 326 16.07 42.86 57.59
C ALA A 326 16.72 43.77 56.50
N HIS A 327 17.07 43.26 55.31
CA HIS A 327 17.34 44.08 54.10
C HIS A 327 17.19 43.25 52.80
N SER A 328 17.20 43.91 51.63
CA SER A 328 16.70 43.41 50.34
C SER A 328 17.76 43.34 49.23
N PHE A 329 17.57 42.49 48.19
CA PHE A 329 17.37 42.88 46.77
C PHE A 329 17.39 41.66 45.79
N GLN A 330 16.50 41.72 44.79
CA GLN A 330 16.53 41.28 43.35
C GLN A 330 17.62 40.28 42.84
N SER A 331 17.41 39.46 41.78
CA SER A 331 16.32 39.39 40.77
C SER A 331 16.28 38.03 40.03
N SER A 332 15.08 37.62 39.55
CA SER A 332 14.76 36.88 38.28
C SER A 332 15.48 35.55 37.92
N THR A 333 14.92 34.59 37.16
CA THR A 333 13.65 34.44 36.41
C THR A 333 13.12 33.00 36.53
N ASN A 334 11.80 32.81 36.57
CA ASN A 334 11.09 31.83 35.73
C ASN A 334 9.56 31.91 35.96
N ASN A 335 8.77 31.94 34.88
CA ASN A 335 7.34 31.61 34.91
C ASN A 335 6.78 31.54 33.48
N TYR A 336 5.97 30.52 33.19
CA TYR A 336 4.89 30.61 32.21
C TYR A 336 3.70 29.82 32.75
N SER A 337 2.51 30.39 32.62
CA SER A 337 1.33 29.96 33.38
C SER A 337 0.45 28.96 32.62
N GLY A 338 -0.19 28.05 33.37
CA GLY A 338 -1.34 27.28 32.92
C GLY A 338 -2.48 27.46 33.91
N ILE A 339 -3.66 27.89 33.43
CA ILE A 339 -4.85 28.10 34.26
C ILE A 339 -6.07 27.47 33.57
N SER A 340 -6.66 26.49 34.27
CA SER A 340 -8.08 26.11 34.32
C SER A 340 -9.06 26.64 33.24
N SER A 341 -9.86 25.75 32.65
CA SER A 341 -11.25 25.54 33.13
C SER A 341 -12.01 24.40 32.41
N SER A 342 -13.14 24.02 32.99
CA SER A 342 -14.01 22.91 32.58
C SER A 342 -15.08 23.28 31.56
N ALA A 343 -15.38 22.38 30.61
CA ALA A 343 -16.73 21.96 30.21
C ALA A 343 -16.64 20.86 29.12
N SER A 344 -17.63 19.98 29.05
CA SER A 344 -17.78 19.02 27.93
C SER A 344 -19.25 18.81 27.63
N SER A 345 -19.61 18.89 26.35
CA SER A 345 -20.96 18.62 25.83
C SER A 345 -20.85 17.79 24.55
N GLU A 346 -21.88 16.97 24.33
CA GLU A 346 -21.95 15.87 23.36
C GLU A 346 -22.74 16.26 22.11
N VAL A 347 -22.18 16.05 20.90
CA VAL A 347 -22.93 16.12 19.62
C VAL A 347 -22.37 15.10 18.62
N THR A 348 -23.27 14.36 17.96
CA THR A 348 -23.03 13.33 16.94
C THR A 348 -22.67 13.94 15.56
N PRO A 349 -21.85 13.28 14.71
CA PRO A 349 -21.73 13.65 13.31
C PRO A 349 -22.95 13.18 12.49
N GLU A 350 -23.68 14.11 11.87
CA GLU A 350 -24.78 13.81 10.95
C GLU A 350 -24.26 13.69 9.49
N ILE A 351 -24.78 12.69 8.76
CA ILE A 351 -24.43 12.45 7.35
C ILE A 351 -25.27 13.39 6.47
N ARG A 352 -24.63 14.20 5.62
CA ARG A 352 -25.33 15.05 4.65
C ARG A 352 -25.03 14.64 3.20
N THR A 353 -26.03 14.03 2.57
CA THR A 353 -26.04 13.67 1.15
C THR A 353 -26.26 14.90 0.26
N GLU A 354 -25.56 14.99 -0.88
CA GLU A 354 -25.94 15.89 -1.97
C GLU A 354 -26.94 15.21 -2.92
N PRO A 355 -28.03 15.89 -3.31
CA PRO A 355 -28.86 15.51 -4.46
C PRO A 355 -28.68 16.49 -5.63
N SER A 356 -28.27 15.97 -6.79
CA SER A 356 -28.24 16.73 -8.07
C SER A 356 -29.65 16.94 -8.64
N ASN A 357 -29.91 18.06 -9.31
CA ASN A 357 -30.92 18.18 -10.39
C ASN A 357 -30.76 19.49 -11.22
N PRO A 358 -31.47 19.67 -12.36
CA PRO A 358 -30.85 20.21 -13.59
C PRO A 358 -31.37 21.65 -13.94
N PRO A 359 -31.03 22.25 -15.10
CA PRO A 359 -31.21 23.69 -15.32
C PRO A 359 -32.65 24.10 -15.68
N ALA A 360 -33.00 25.32 -15.31
CA ALA A 360 -34.24 25.99 -15.70
C ALA A 360 -34.01 26.99 -16.85
N SER A 361 -35.05 27.24 -17.64
CA SER A 361 -35.03 28.06 -18.85
C SER A 361 -36.10 29.16 -18.82
N VAL A 362 -35.82 30.33 -19.44
CA VAL A 362 -36.82 31.35 -19.85
C VAL A 362 -37.44 32.14 -18.66
N ASN A 363 -37.65 33.47 -18.66
CA ASN A 363 -37.73 34.47 -19.74
C ASN A 363 -37.37 35.93 -19.31
N LEU A 364 -37.33 36.84 -20.30
CA LEU A 364 -37.67 38.28 -20.24
C LEU A 364 -36.95 39.25 -19.27
N SER A 365 -36.11 40.11 -19.84
CA SER A 365 -36.33 41.58 -19.90
C SER A 365 -35.57 42.16 -21.09
#